data_AF-A0A8S3B2A6-F1
#
_entry.id   AF-A0A8S3B2A6-F1
#
_cell.length_a   1.000
_cell.length_b   1.000
_cell.length_c   1.000
_cell.angle_alpha   90.00
_cell.angle_beta   90.00
_cell.angle_gamma   90.00
#
_symmetry.space_group_name_H-M   'P 1'
#
loop_
_entity.id
_entity.type
_entity.pdbx_description
1 polymer ?
#
loop_
_entity_poly.entity_id
_entity_poly.type
_entity_poly.pdbx_seq_one_letter_code
_entity_poly.pdbx_strand_id
1 'polypeptide(L)' 'MNKNSIDDIILIGGSARIPKLQQMIQDFFHGNELNRSINSDEAVAYGAAIQAAIIVRDKSKIAT' A
#
# COMPACT_ATOMS: atom_id res chain seq x y z
N MET A 1 2.87 -0.24 -20.49
CA MET A 1 2.96 0.72 -19.37
C MET A 1 4.41 1.16 -19.26
N ASN A 2 4.68 2.47 -19.25
CA ASN A 2 6.03 2.97 -19.00
C ASN A 2 6.33 2.81 -17.51
N LYS A 3 7.51 2.31 -17.13
CA LYS A 3 7.89 2.19 -15.71
C LYS A 3 7.90 3.54 -15.00
N ASN A 4 8.08 4.62 -15.75
CA ASN A 4 8.05 5.99 -15.25
C ASN A 4 6.64 6.50 -14.91
N SER A 5 5.59 5.72 -15.18
CA SER A 5 4.21 6.11 -14.82
C SER A 5 3.79 5.60 -13.43
N ILE A 6 4.74 5.16 -12.61
CA ILE A 6 4.50 4.72 -11.24
C ILE A 6 4.99 5.83 -10.32
N ASP A 7 4.05 6.48 -9.64
CA ASP A 7 4.34 7.60 -8.74
C ASP A 7 4.85 7.12 -7.37
N ASP A 8 4.26 6.05 -6.84
CA ASP A 8 4.55 5.54 -5.49
C ASP A 8 4.69 4.02 -5.48
N ILE A 9 5.64 3.53 -4.68
CA ILE A 9 5.87 2.10 -4.45
C ILE A 9 5.77 1.84 -2.95
N ILE A 10 4.72 1.13 -2.54
CA ILE A 10 4.48 0.75 -1.15
C ILE A 10 4.70 -0.76 -1.01
N LEU A 11 5.55 -1.17 -0.07
CA LEU A 11 5.84 -2.59 0.19
C LEU A 11 5.10 -3.08 1.44
N ILE A 12 4.25 -4.11 1.26
CA ILE A 12 3.38 -4.67 2.30
C ILE A 12 3.73 -6.14 2.55
N GLY A 13 3.61 -6.56 3.82
CA GLY A 13 3.88 -7.93 4.29
C GLY A 13 5.28 -8.14 4.85
N GLY A 14 5.47 -9.21 5.64
CA GLY A 14 6.71 -9.41 6.40
C GLY A 14 7.98 -9.57 5.57
N SER A 15 7.89 -10.13 4.35
CA SER A 15 9.01 -10.25 3.42
C SER A 15 9.48 -8.91 2.86
N ALA A 16 8.65 -7.85 2.93
CA ALA A 16 9.04 -6.50 2.56
C ALA A 16 10.24 -5.98 3.39
N ARG A 17 10.51 -6.58 4.56
CA ARG A 17 11.66 -6.25 5.42
C ARG A 17 13.01 -6.75 4.88
N ILE A 18 13.02 -7.62 3.87
CA ILE A 18 14.26 -8.20 3.34
C ILE A 18 15.03 -7.12 2.56
N PRO A 19 16.25 -6.73 2.98
CA PRO A 19 16.99 -5.63 2.35
C PRO A 19 17.29 -5.87 0.87
N LYS A 20 17.61 -7.12 0.49
CA LYS A 20 17.91 -7.47 -0.90
C LYS A 20 16.69 -7.33 -1.81
N LEU A 21 15.49 -7.64 -1.31
CA LEU A 21 14.24 -7.45 -2.05
C LEU A 21 13.98 -5.96 -2.29
N GLN A 22 14.16 -5.13 -1.26
CA GLN A 22 13.99 -3.67 -1.39
C GLN A 22 14.93 -3.10 -2.45
N GLN A 23 16.22 -3.48 -2.40
CA GLN A 23 17.20 -3.04 -3.40
C GLN A 23 16.81 -3.47 -4.81
N MET A 24 16.41 -4.72 -5.00
CA MET A 24 15.99 -5.23 -6.32
C MET A 24 14.78 -4.49 -6.88
N ILE A 25 13.82 -4.13 -6.02
CA ILE A 25 12.65 -3.35 -6.44
C ILE A 25 13.07 -1.92 -6.79
N GLN A 26 13.91 -1.28 -5.98
CA GLN A 26 14.45 0.06 -6.28
C GLN A 26 15.19 0.07 -7.62
N ASP A 27 16.10 -0.89 -7.84
CA ASP A 27 16.86 -1.01 -9.09
C ASP A 27 15.91 -1.22 -10.29
N PHE A 28 14.84 -2.02 -10.11
CA PHE A 28 13.87 -2.30 -11.17
C PHE A 28 13.04 -1.07 -11.58
N PHE A 29 12.75 -0.18 -10.62
CA PHE A 29 12.03 1.07 -10.79
C PHE A 29 12.97 2.30 -10.82
N HIS A 30 14.19 2.11 -11.34
CA HIS A 30 15.10 3.20 -11.70
C HIS A 30 15.57 4.06 -10.50
N GLY A 31 15.63 3.46 -9.31
CA GLY A 31 16.06 4.14 -8.08
C GLY A 31 14.95 4.93 -7.39
N ASN A 32 13.69 4.78 -7.81
CA ASN A 32 12.56 5.39 -7.10
C ASN A 32 12.56 4.97 -5.63
N GLU A 33 12.34 5.95 -4.75
CA GLU A 33 12.35 5.72 -3.32
C GLU A 33 11.13 4.88 -2.91
N LEU A 34 11.35 3.91 -2.03
CA LEU A 34 10.27 3.07 -1.53
C LEU A 34 9.53 3.83 -0.43
N ASN A 35 8.22 3.92 -0.54
CA ASN A 35 7.40 4.60 0.43
C ASN A 35 7.28 3.74 1.71
N ARG A 36 7.79 4.27 2.82
CA ARG A 36 7.84 3.64 4.15
C ARG A 36 6.93 4.33 5.17
N SER A 37 6.02 5.19 4.72
CA SER A 37 5.14 5.96 5.60
C SER A 37 4.09 5.10 6.32
N ILE A 38 3.86 3.87 5.84
CA ILE A 38 2.86 2.95 6.39
C ILE A 38 3.56 1.69 6.89
N ASN A 39 3.12 1.20 8.06
CA ASN A 39 3.56 -0.07 8.61
C ASN A 39 3.15 -1.23 7.68
N SER A 40 4.14 -1.99 7.20
CA SER A 40 3.95 -3.09 6.24
C SER A 40 3.06 -4.22 6.76
N ASP A 41 2.98 -4.41 8.08
CA ASP A 41 2.21 -5.50 8.68
C ASP A 41 0.74 -5.12 8.89
N GLU A 42 0.44 -3.83 9.04
CA GLU A 42 -0.89 -3.32 9.41
C GLU A 42 -1.64 -2.69 8.23
N ALA A 43 -0.94 -2.29 7.17
CA ALA A 43 -1.52 -1.56 6.04
C ALA A 43 -2.77 -2.22 5.44
N VAL A 44 -2.75 -3.55 5.31
CA VAL A 44 -3.87 -4.32 4.75
C VAL A 44 -5.09 -4.26 5.66
N ALA A 45 -4.90 -4.53 6.95
CA ALA A 45 -5.97 -4.50 7.93
C ALA A 45 -6.55 -3.10 8.09
N TYR A 46 -5.68 -2.08 8.08
CA TYR A 46 -6.08 -0.69 8.16
C TYR A 46 -6.94 -0.25 6.96
N GLY A 47 -6.51 -0.58 5.73
CA GLY A 47 -7.29 -0.32 4.53
C GLY A 47 -8.64 -1.03 4.52
N ALA A 48 -8.67 -2.29 4.97
CA ALA A 48 -9.91 -3.05 5.11
C ALA A 48 -10.88 -2.44 6.12
N ALA A 49 -10.37 -1.97 7.26
CA ALA A 49 -11.19 -1.32 8.29
C ALA A 49 -11.80 0.00 7.79
N ILE A 50 -11.03 0.82 7.06
CA ILE A 50 -11.53 2.05 6.43
C ILE A 50 -12.63 1.71 5.41
N GLN A 51 -12.41 0.72 4.55
CA GLN A 51 -13.39 0.34 3.55
C GLN A 51 -14.67 -0.21 4.20
N ALA A 52 -14.56 -0.98 5.28
CA ALA A 52 -15.71 -1.43 6.06
C ALA A 52 -16.49 -0.25 6.66
N ALA A 53 -15.80 0.75 7.23
CA ALA A 53 -16.43 1.95 7.77
C ALA A 53 -17.17 2.75 6.71
N ILE A 54 -16.62 2.87 5.50
CA ILE A 54 -17.27 3.54 4.36
C ILE A 54 -18.56 2.81 3.99
N ILE A 55 -18.52 1.49 3.85
CA ILE A 55 -19.69 0.67 3.49
C ILE A 55 -20.79 0.77 4.55
N VAL A 56 -20.42 0.71 5.84
CA VAL A 56 -21.39 0.86 6.95
C VAL A 56 -22.04 2.24 6.92
N ARG A 57 -21.25 3.30 6.72
CA ARG A 57 -21.76 4.68 6.61
C ARG A 57 -22.70 4.86 5.41
N ASP A 58 -22.41 4.20 4.30
CA ASP A 58 -23.25 4.31 3.10
C ASP A 58 -24.58 3.57 3.29
N LYS A 59 -24.55 2.39 3.92
CA LYS A 59 -25.77 1.67 4.30
C LYS A 59 -26.62 2.44 5.32
N SER A 60 -26.01 3.13 6.28
CA SER A 60 -26.77 3.92 7.25
C SER A 60 -27.48 5.13 6.61
N LYS A 61 -26.92 5.71 5.54
CA LYS A 61 -27.57 6.78 4.77
C LYS A 61 -28.78 6.34 3.96
N ILE A 62 -28.87 5.07 3.59
CA ILE A 62 -29.99 4.52 2.80
C ILE A 62 -31.14 4.05 3.73
N ALA A 63 -30.84 3.79 5.00
CA ALA A 63 -31.83 3.35 5.99
C ALA A 63 -32.56 4.50 6.72
N THR A 64 -32.36 5.75 6.28
CA THR A 64 -33.05 6.96 6.76
C THR A 64 -33.78 7.61 5.60
#